data_AF-A0A914MIW2-F1
#
_entry.id   AF-A0A914MIW2-F1
#
_cell.length_a   1.000
_cell.length_b   1.000
_cell.length_c   1.000
_cell.angle_alpha   90.00
_cell.angle_beta   90.00
_cell.angle_gamma   90.00
#
_symmetry.space_group_name_H-M   'P 1'
#
loop_
_entity.id
_entity.type
_entity.pdbx_description
1 polymer ?
#
loop_
_entity_poly.entity_id
_entity_poly.type
_entity_poly.pdbx_seq_one_letter_code
_entity_poly.pdbx_strand_id
1 'polypeptide(L)'
;MNENNNKNSASSSGSEINILNNNLATNIQHPLSGSALEFNKNNLFGDGLQFVKITERIFAILFHSGSDAIYRNNIKAISERLKKTFLDKYKIFNLSQKRSDLGRANQQGNVLEFGWPEPLAPPLDRLCSICKQLENHLNCSKENVAVIHCKGGIYRAGIVIAAFMNYTNICAGEENLPDRFSMKLFTEKYMEINTQPSHKRYVNYFINLLTGTTKVYPSPIFLLHISLSKLYSGQTVKLKLYERMKPIWSSGKM
;
A
#
# COMPACT_ATOMS: atom_id res chain seq x y z
N MET A 1 -8.86 -22.83 -65.27
CA MET A 1 -9.99 -21.93 -65.52
C MET A 1 -10.35 -21.25 -64.20
N ASN A 2 -10.01 -19.95 -64.12
CA ASN A 2 -10.64 -18.79 -63.42
C ASN A 2 -11.43 -19.03 -62.13
N GLU A 3 -11.00 -18.46 -60.99
CA GLU A 3 -11.31 -17.09 -60.50
C GLU A 3 -12.79 -16.83 -60.22
N ASN A 4 -13.21 -16.64 -58.95
CA ASN A 4 -13.20 -15.32 -58.29
C ASN A 4 -13.81 -15.32 -56.87
N ASN A 5 -13.08 -14.68 -55.95
CA ASN A 5 -13.46 -13.80 -54.83
C ASN A 5 -14.88 -13.83 -54.20
N ASN A 6 -14.92 -13.97 -52.87
CA ASN A 6 -15.42 -12.87 -52.02
C ASN A 6 -14.87 -12.92 -50.57
N LYS A 7 -14.41 -11.75 -50.09
CA LYS A 7 -13.93 -11.46 -48.73
C LYS A 7 -15.09 -10.97 -47.86
N ASN A 8 -15.14 -11.34 -46.58
CA ASN A 8 -15.15 -10.41 -45.42
C ASN A 8 -15.56 -11.06 -44.08
N SER A 9 -14.82 -10.64 -43.03
CA SER A 9 -15.19 -10.51 -41.61
C SER A 9 -15.54 -11.80 -40.82
N ALA A 10 -15.15 -12.01 -39.56
CA ALA A 10 -14.94 -11.06 -38.49
C ALA A 10 -13.95 -11.59 -37.42
N SER A 11 -13.05 -10.71 -36.97
CA SER A 11 -12.33 -10.78 -35.70
C SER A 11 -12.94 -9.71 -34.79
N SER A 12 -13.52 -10.09 -33.65
CA SER A 12 -14.01 -9.13 -32.65
C SER A 12 -14.36 -9.84 -31.33
N SER A 13 -13.35 -10.14 -30.51
CA SER A 13 -13.52 -10.43 -29.08
C SER A 13 -12.50 -9.59 -28.30
N GLY A 14 -12.73 -8.27 -28.28
CA GLY A 14 -11.82 -7.31 -27.64
C GLY A 14 -12.48 -6.00 -27.19
N SER A 15 -13.81 -5.92 -27.17
CA SER A 15 -14.54 -4.66 -26.92
C SER A 15 -15.33 -4.61 -25.61
N GLU A 16 -15.49 -5.70 -24.86
CA GLU A 16 -16.29 -5.67 -23.62
C GLU A 16 -15.50 -5.37 -22.34
N ILE A 17 -14.16 -5.46 -22.35
CA ILE A 17 -13.32 -5.14 -21.18
C ILE A 17 -13.00 -3.62 -21.09
N ASN A 18 -13.12 -2.87 -22.18
CA ASN A 18 -12.79 -1.44 -22.22
C ASN A 18 -13.92 -0.51 -21.76
N ILE A 19 -15.12 -1.02 -21.48
CA ILE A 19 -16.29 -0.19 -21.13
C ILE A 19 -16.42 0.03 -19.60
N LEU A 20 -15.79 -0.81 -18.77
CA LEU A 20 -15.83 -0.63 -17.30
C LEU A 20 -14.79 0.37 -16.76
N ASN A 21 -13.77 0.74 -17.52
CA ASN A 21 -12.71 1.64 -17.04
C ASN A 21 -13.03 3.14 -17.21
N ASN A 22 -14.06 3.51 -17.98
CA ASN A 22 -14.35 4.92 -18.30
C ASN A 22 -15.39 5.60 -17.40
N ASN A 23 -16.00 4.90 -16.44
CA ASN A 23 -17.10 5.44 -15.63
C ASN A 23 -16.74 5.83 -14.18
N LEU A 24 -15.46 5.94 -13.83
CA LEU A 24 -15.03 6.46 -12.51
C LEU A 24 -14.36 7.85 -12.59
N ALA A 25 -14.44 8.50 -13.75
CA ALA A 25 -13.84 9.81 -14.00
C ALA A 25 -14.88 10.92 -14.17
N THR A 26 -15.90 11.00 -13.33
CA THR A 26 -16.73 12.22 -13.26
C THR A 26 -17.26 12.49 -11.85
N ASN A 27 -17.08 13.75 -11.44
CA ASN A 27 -17.75 14.48 -10.36
C ASN A 27 -17.32 14.23 -8.90
N ILE A 28 -16.30 14.99 -8.45
CA ILE A 28 -16.41 15.84 -7.24
C ILE A 28 -15.63 17.14 -7.49
N GLN A 29 -16.35 18.24 -7.72
CA GLN A 29 -15.78 19.61 -7.74
C GLN A 29 -15.85 20.20 -6.33
N HIS A 30 -14.70 20.40 -5.70
CA HIS A 30 -14.44 21.45 -4.72
C HIS A 30 -13.06 22.04 -5.03
N PRO A 31 -12.83 23.34 -4.80
CA PRO A 31 -11.72 24.06 -5.41
C PRO A 31 -10.38 23.66 -4.76
N LEU A 32 -9.61 22.83 -5.47
CA LEU A 32 -8.24 22.46 -5.12
C LEU A 32 -7.33 23.69 -5.32
N SER A 33 -6.64 24.11 -4.25
CA SER A 33 -5.60 25.13 -4.32
C SER A 33 -4.47 24.69 -5.28
N GLY A 34 -4.00 25.63 -6.11
CA GLY A 34 -3.30 25.38 -7.37
C GLY A 34 -2.03 24.52 -7.34
N SER A 35 -1.46 24.21 -6.17
CA SER A 35 -0.24 23.39 -6.07
C SER A 35 -0.51 21.90 -6.29
N ALA A 36 -1.62 21.36 -5.76
CA ALA A 36 -1.94 19.93 -5.88
C ALA A 36 -2.37 19.48 -7.29
N LEU A 37 -3.02 20.38 -8.04
CA LEU A 37 -3.41 20.17 -9.44
C LEU A 37 -2.19 20.06 -10.37
N GLU A 38 -1.07 20.71 -10.04
CA GLU A 38 0.20 20.61 -10.77
C GLU A 38 0.95 19.29 -10.51
N PHE A 39 0.66 18.59 -9.41
CA PHE A 39 1.19 17.24 -9.17
C PHE A 39 0.48 16.17 -10.01
N ASN A 40 -0.84 16.29 -10.16
CA ASN A 40 -1.67 15.29 -10.86
C ASN A 40 -1.51 15.32 -12.39
N LYS A 41 -1.17 16.48 -12.98
CA LYS A 41 -0.86 16.60 -14.42
C LYS A 41 0.41 15.85 -14.84
N ASN A 42 1.27 15.46 -13.90
CA ASN A 42 2.55 14.78 -14.15
C ASN A 42 2.52 13.29 -13.76
N ASN A 43 1.39 12.58 -13.93
CA ASN A 43 1.26 11.12 -13.73
C ASN A 43 2.19 10.25 -14.63
N LEU A 44 3.22 10.85 -15.23
CA LEU A 44 4.22 10.24 -16.09
C LEU A 44 5.62 10.62 -15.58
N PHE A 45 5.93 10.32 -14.32
CA PHE A 45 7.33 10.01 -14.02
C PHE A 45 7.59 8.64 -14.67
N GLY A 46 8.55 8.55 -15.58
CA GLY A 46 8.75 7.39 -16.48
C GLY A 46 8.70 6.01 -15.80
N ASP A 47 8.34 5.00 -16.59
CA ASP A 47 8.26 3.56 -16.32
C ASP A 47 8.21 3.14 -14.84
N GLY A 48 6.99 2.95 -14.33
CA GLY A 48 6.71 2.19 -13.10
C GLY A 48 6.46 3.01 -11.83
N LEU A 49 6.52 4.34 -11.87
CA LEU A 49 6.26 5.22 -10.73
C LEU A 49 4.88 5.88 -10.80
N GLN A 50 4.13 5.85 -9.69
CA GLN A 50 2.93 6.66 -9.47
C GLN A 50 3.13 7.59 -8.27
N PHE A 51 2.71 8.85 -8.42
CA PHE A 51 2.60 9.81 -7.33
C PHE A 51 1.13 10.13 -7.12
N VAL A 52 0.58 9.74 -5.97
CA VAL A 52 -0.87 9.79 -5.72
C VAL A 52 -1.13 10.73 -4.56
N LYS A 53 -1.99 11.72 -4.76
CA LYS A 53 -2.60 12.46 -3.65
C LYS A 53 -3.74 11.63 -3.07
N ILE A 54 -3.65 11.28 -1.79
CA ILE A 54 -4.69 10.53 -1.07
C ILE A 54 -5.64 11.50 -0.37
N THR A 55 -5.08 12.47 0.36
CA THR A 55 -5.81 13.59 0.97
C THR A 55 -5.04 14.88 0.71
N GLU A 56 -5.49 16.01 1.25
CA GLU A 56 -4.72 17.26 1.20
C GLU A 56 -3.33 17.13 1.83
N ARG A 57 -3.17 16.21 2.79
CA ARG A 57 -1.97 16.10 3.63
C ARG A 57 -1.29 14.73 3.58
N ILE A 58 -1.84 13.78 2.84
CA ILE A 58 -1.29 12.43 2.68
C ILE A 58 -1.10 12.13 1.20
N PHE A 59 0.12 11.80 0.83
CA PHE A 59 0.54 11.45 -0.52
C PHE A 59 1.16 10.04 -0.53
N ALA A 60 1.21 9.40 -1.70
CA ALA A 60 1.90 8.14 -1.89
C ALA A 60 2.83 8.16 -3.12
N ILE A 61 3.99 7.55 -2.98
CA ILE A 61 4.99 7.30 -4.03
C ILE A 61 5.06 5.79 -4.20
N LEU A 62 4.55 5.28 -5.32
CA LEU A 62 4.39 3.84 -5.56
C LEU A 62 5.21 3.42 -6.79
N PHE A 63 6.28 2.67 -6.56
CA PHE A 63 7.08 2.05 -7.61
C PHE A 63 6.62 0.60 -7.82
N HIS A 64 6.09 0.31 -9.00
CA HIS A 64 5.52 -0.99 -9.40
C HIS A 64 6.59 -1.91 -9.95
N SER A 65 7.43 -1.35 -10.81
CA SER A 65 8.48 -2.04 -11.55
C SER A 65 9.57 -1.01 -11.91
N GLY A 66 10.59 -1.46 -12.63
CA GLY A 66 11.69 -0.61 -13.08
C GLY A 66 13.02 -1.02 -12.48
N SER A 67 14.09 -0.71 -13.21
CA SER A 67 15.45 -0.99 -12.78
C SER A 67 15.84 -0.13 -11.56
N ASP A 68 16.85 -0.57 -10.84
CA ASP A 68 17.42 0.21 -9.74
C ASP A 68 17.96 1.58 -10.19
N ALA A 69 18.36 1.71 -11.46
CA ALA A 69 18.77 3.00 -12.03
C ALA A 69 17.58 3.95 -12.21
N ILE A 70 16.47 3.46 -12.77
CA ILE A 70 15.23 4.25 -12.93
C ILE A 70 14.71 4.68 -11.55
N TYR A 71 14.68 3.76 -10.59
CA TYR A 71 14.29 4.07 -9.20
C TYR A 71 15.12 5.21 -8.60
N ARG A 72 16.45 5.16 -8.70
CA ARG A 72 17.33 6.21 -8.15
C ARG A 72 17.10 7.58 -8.79
N ASN A 73 16.95 7.62 -10.11
CA ASN A 73 16.70 8.87 -10.84
C ASN A 73 15.36 9.49 -10.41
N ASN A 74 14.31 8.67 -10.34
CA ASN A 74 12.98 9.10 -9.93
C ASN A 74 12.93 9.55 -8.47
N ILE A 75 13.58 8.84 -7.54
CA ILE A 75 13.68 9.27 -6.14
C ILE A 75 14.43 10.59 -6.00
N LYS A 76 15.50 10.82 -6.76
CA LYS A 76 16.21 12.10 -6.75
C LYS A 76 15.28 13.24 -7.19
N ALA A 77 14.62 13.08 -8.34
CA ALA A 77 13.69 14.08 -8.87
C ALA A 77 12.51 14.37 -7.92
N ILE A 78 11.88 13.32 -7.37
CA ILE A 78 10.79 13.50 -6.41
C ILE A 78 11.29 14.15 -5.13
N SER A 79 12.45 13.75 -4.59
CA SER A 79 12.96 14.33 -3.35
C SER A 79 13.29 15.82 -3.52
N GLU A 80 13.83 16.23 -4.66
CA GLU A 80 14.02 17.65 -5.01
C GLU A 80 12.68 18.40 -5.10
N ARG A 81 11.66 17.79 -5.69
CA ARG A 81 10.32 18.38 -5.77
C ARG A 81 9.67 18.51 -4.39
N LEU A 82 9.72 17.47 -3.55
CA LEU A 82 9.21 17.50 -2.18
C LEU A 82 9.85 18.62 -1.36
N LYS A 83 11.18 18.79 -1.45
CA LYS A 83 11.90 19.88 -0.78
C LYS A 83 11.46 21.25 -1.28
N LYS A 84 11.29 21.43 -2.59
CA LYS A 84 10.85 22.72 -3.15
C LYS A 84 9.40 23.06 -2.76
N THR A 85 8.52 22.07 -2.71
CA THR A 85 7.09 22.27 -2.45
C THR A 85 6.75 22.36 -0.97
N PHE A 86 7.29 21.45 -0.16
CA PHE A 86 6.91 21.31 1.24
C PHE A 86 8.02 21.73 2.21
N LEU A 87 9.18 22.16 1.70
CA LEU A 87 10.33 22.57 2.52
C LEU A 87 10.71 21.49 3.54
N ASP A 88 10.58 21.79 4.82
CA ASP A 88 10.83 20.91 5.98
C ASP A 88 9.56 20.24 6.52
N LYS A 89 8.40 20.47 5.91
CA LYS A 89 7.07 20.04 6.40
C LYS A 89 6.65 18.65 5.93
N TYR A 90 7.50 17.93 5.20
CA TYR A 90 7.18 16.57 4.74
C TYR A 90 7.95 15.48 5.50
N LYS A 91 7.32 14.32 5.65
CA LYS A 91 7.99 13.12 6.17
C LYS A 91 7.62 11.89 5.36
N ILE A 92 8.63 11.11 5.00
CA ILE A 92 8.49 9.91 4.17
C ILE A 92 8.40 8.69 5.09
N PHE A 93 7.36 7.88 4.89
CA PHE A 93 7.15 6.60 5.55
C PHE A 93 7.49 5.49 4.57
N ASN A 94 8.70 4.94 4.66
CA ASN A 94 9.14 3.87 3.78
C ASN A 94 8.58 2.52 4.24
N LEU A 95 7.68 1.95 3.43
CA LEU A 95 7.08 0.63 3.67
C LEU A 95 7.81 -0.50 2.94
N SER A 96 8.84 -0.17 2.15
CA SER A 96 9.72 -1.12 1.49
C SER A 96 11.00 -1.35 2.27
N GLN A 97 11.80 -2.34 1.86
CA GLN A 97 13.11 -2.58 2.48
C GLN A 97 13.92 -1.27 2.54
N LYS A 98 14.63 -1.06 3.65
CA LYS A 98 15.52 0.09 3.81
C LYS A 98 16.52 0.15 2.67
N ARG A 99 16.66 1.33 2.06
CA ARG A 99 17.66 1.59 1.02
C ARG A 99 18.39 2.90 1.29
N SER A 100 19.68 2.94 0.96
CA SER A 100 20.51 4.12 1.19
C SER A 100 20.21 5.26 0.21
N ASP A 101 19.74 4.95 -1.00
CA ASP A 101 19.41 5.94 -2.02
C ASP A 101 18.24 6.85 -1.62
N LEU A 102 17.16 6.29 -1.07
CA LEU A 102 16.04 7.06 -0.51
C LEU A 102 16.48 7.99 0.63
N GLY A 103 17.29 7.47 1.55
CA GLY A 103 17.83 8.24 2.67
C GLY A 103 18.74 9.38 2.21
N ARG A 104 19.66 9.13 1.28
CA ARG A 104 20.61 10.15 0.76
C ARG A 104 19.93 11.24 -0.07
N ALA A 105 18.83 10.92 -0.75
CA ALA A 105 18.08 11.90 -1.52
C ALA A 105 17.30 12.89 -0.63
N ASN A 106 17.08 12.56 0.65
CA ASN A 106 16.30 13.34 1.59
C ASN A 106 17.15 13.88 2.75
N GLN A 107 16.63 14.87 3.47
CA GLN A 107 17.32 15.37 4.66
C GLN A 107 17.32 14.30 5.77
N GLN A 108 18.35 14.33 6.61
CA GLN A 108 18.48 13.39 7.73
C GLN A 108 17.26 13.51 8.65
N GLY A 109 16.63 12.37 8.97
CA GLY A 109 15.43 12.33 9.81
C GLY A 109 14.09 12.46 9.07
N ASN A 110 14.08 12.81 7.78
CA ASN A 110 12.85 12.91 6.99
C ASN A 110 12.34 11.58 6.44
N VAL A 111 13.13 10.50 6.54
CA VAL A 111 12.72 9.15 6.13
C VAL A 111 12.59 8.26 7.37
N LEU A 112 11.38 7.77 7.62
CA LEU A 112 11.08 6.78 8.63
C LEU A 112 10.98 5.39 7.98
N GLU A 113 11.68 4.43 8.56
CA GLU A 113 11.80 3.08 8.01
C GLU A 113 10.84 2.11 8.70
N PHE A 114 9.85 1.62 7.95
CA PHE A 114 8.84 0.69 8.44
C PHE A 114 8.72 -0.56 7.55
N GLY A 115 9.70 -0.84 6.68
CA GLY A 115 9.56 -1.89 5.66
C GLY A 115 9.50 -3.33 6.15
N TRP A 116 8.51 -4.10 5.68
CA TRP A 116 8.38 -5.55 5.93
C TRP A 116 8.48 -6.35 4.62
N PRO A 117 8.76 -7.67 4.69
CA PRO A 117 8.81 -8.53 3.50
C PRO A 117 7.51 -8.45 2.71
N GLU A 118 7.62 -8.19 1.42
CA GLU A 118 6.48 -7.95 0.54
C GLU A 118 5.38 -9.03 0.66
N PRO A 119 5.67 -10.34 0.57
CA PRO A 119 4.63 -11.37 0.58
C PRO A 119 3.91 -11.58 1.93
N LEU A 120 4.32 -10.85 2.98
CA LEU A 120 3.82 -11.06 4.34
C LEU A 120 2.93 -9.90 4.79
N ALA A 121 2.03 -10.22 5.73
CA ALA A 121 1.30 -9.20 6.46
C ALA A 121 2.24 -8.40 7.39
N PRO A 122 2.01 -7.09 7.57
CA PRO A 122 2.79 -6.31 8.51
C PRO A 122 2.52 -6.76 9.96
N PRO A 123 3.54 -6.81 10.82
CA PRO A 123 3.35 -6.98 12.26
C PRO A 123 2.41 -5.91 12.85
N LEU A 124 1.60 -6.27 13.85
CA LEU A 124 0.58 -5.38 14.42
C LEU A 124 1.18 -4.19 15.18
N ASP A 125 2.28 -4.42 15.90
CA ASP A 125 3.09 -3.39 16.56
C ASP A 125 3.64 -2.36 15.56
N ARG A 126 3.97 -2.82 14.36
CA ARG A 126 4.41 -1.96 13.27
C ARG A 126 3.28 -1.09 12.71
N LEU A 127 2.10 -1.65 12.47
CA LEU A 127 0.92 -0.85 12.08
C LEU A 127 0.61 0.22 13.11
N CYS A 128 0.64 -0.12 14.40
CA CYS A 128 0.47 0.83 15.50
C CYS A 128 1.52 1.95 15.45
N SER A 129 2.79 1.58 15.29
CA SER A 129 3.90 2.55 15.23
C SER A 129 3.76 3.50 14.04
N ILE A 130 3.38 3.00 12.86
CA ILE A 130 3.14 3.83 11.67
C ILE A 130 1.99 4.80 11.94
N CYS A 131 0.85 4.32 12.47
CA CYS A 131 -0.32 5.16 12.72
C CYS A 131 0.00 6.30 13.70
N LYS A 132 0.68 5.99 14.81
CA LYS A 132 1.12 7.00 15.79
C LYS A 132 2.06 8.03 15.18
N GLN A 133 3.00 7.59 14.35
CA GLN A 133 3.97 8.50 13.71
C GLN A 133 3.32 9.37 12.63
N LEU A 134 2.34 8.83 11.89
CA LEU A 134 1.51 9.60 10.96
C LEU A 134 0.72 10.67 11.70
N GLU A 135 -0.03 10.29 12.73
CA GLU A 135 -0.81 11.19 13.57
C GLU A 135 0.07 12.28 14.17
N ASN A 136 1.17 11.91 14.84
CA ASN A 136 2.09 12.86 15.46
C ASN A 136 2.61 13.87 14.43
N HIS A 137 3.12 13.40 13.28
CA HIS A 137 3.65 14.29 12.24
C HIS A 137 2.58 15.24 11.69
N LEU A 138 1.37 14.73 11.42
CA LEU A 138 0.27 15.53 10.91
C LEU A 138 -0.29 16.52 11.96
N ASN A 139 -0.23 16.18 13.24
CA ASN A 139 -0.71 17.07 14.31
C ASN A 139 0.31 18.14 14.71
N CYS A 140 1.61 17.96 14.41
CA CYS A 140 2.64 18.96 14.72
C CYS A 140 2.42 20.32 14.03
N SER A 141 1.85 20.34 12.81
CA SER A 141 1.49 21.56 12.09
C SER A 141 0.46 21.25 11.02
N LYS A 142 -0.47 22.16 10.73
CA LYS A 142 -1.46 22.01 9.62
C LYS A 142 -0.79 21.97 8.24
N GLU A 143 0.42 22.49 8.11
CA GLU A 143 1.20 22.48 6.87
C GLU A 143 1.95 21.15 6.65
N ASN A 144 2.04 20.30 7.68
CA ASN A 144 2.78 19.06 7.56
C ASN A 144 2.08 18.09 6.60
N VAL A 145 2.86 17.40 5.78
CA VAL A 145 2.38 16.37 4.87
C VAL A 145 3.12 15.05 5.11
N ALA A 146 2.38 13.93 5.02
CA ALA A 146 2.92 12.59 5.08
C ALA A 146 3.03 12.00 3.68
N VAL A 147 4.16 11.33 3.39
CA VAL A 147 4.42 10.71 2.09
C VAL A 147 4.68 9.21 2.29
N ILE A 148 3.73 8.37 1.87
CA ILE A 148 3.84 6.92 1.94
C ILE A 148 4.67 6.43 0.75
N HIS A 149 5.84 5.85 1.01
CA HIS A 149 6.71 5.33 -0.03
C HIS A 149 6.67 3.81 -0.08
N CYS A 150 6.51 3.25 -1.28
CA CYS A 150 6.60 1.81 -1.52
C CYS A 150 7.33 1.49 -2.82
N LYS A 151 8.31 0.60 -2.76
CA LYS A 151 8.97 -0.02 -3.93
C LYS A 151 8.66 -1.51 -3.98
N GLY A 152 7.97 -1.96 -5.03
CA GLY A 152 7.33 -3.28 -5.06
C GLY A 152 6.17 -3.35 -4.05
N GLY A 153 5.27 -4.33 -4.19
CA GLY A 153 4.20 -4.57 -3.22
C GLY A 153 3.38 -3.34 -2.85
N ILE A 154 2.86 -2.60 -3.85
CA ILE A 154 2.14 -1.33 -3.64
C ILE A 154 0.92 -1.46 -2.70
N TYR A 155 0.36 -2.67 -2.55
CA TYR A 155 -0.68 -2.98 -1.59
C TYR A 155 -0.28 -2.68 -0.14
N ARG A 156 1.02 -2.63 0.18
CA ARG A 156 1.50 -2.20 1.50
C ARG A 156 1.05 -0.78 1.85
N ALA A 157 1.02 0.12 0.86
CA ALA A 157 0.46 1.46 1.05
C ALA A 157 -1.04 1.38 1.35
N GLY A 158 -1.80 0.56 0.61
CA GLY A 158 -3.22 0.29 0.88
C GLY A 158 -3.46 -0.22 2.30
N ILE A 159 -2.66 -1.18 2.77
CA ILE A 159 -2.74 -1.73 4.13
C ILE A 159 -2.52 -0.65 5.20
N VAL A 160 -1.51 0.21 5.01
CA VAL A 160 -1.20 1.28 5.96
C VAL A 160 -2.28 2.35 5.98
N ILE A 161 -2.79 2.75 4.82
CA ILE A 161 -3.88 3.73 4.72
C ILE A 161 -5.18 3.18 5.29
N ALA A 162 -5.49 1.90 5.04
CA ALA A 162 -6.62 1.21 5.67
C ALA A 162 -6.51 1.21 7.20
N ALA A 163 -5.33 0.87 7.72
CA ALA A 163 -5.06 0.88 9.15
C ALA A 163 -5.18 2.28 9.74
N PHE A 164 -4.60 3.29 9.09
CA PHE A 164 -4.61 4.68 9.58
C PHE A 164 -6.01 5.32 9.53
N MET A 165 -6.80 5.03 8.48
CA MET A 165 -8.19 5.45 8.40
C MET A 165 -9.01 4.91 9.57
N ASN A 166 -8.86 3.63 9.90
CA ASN A 166 -9.56 3.04 11.05
C ASN A 166 -9.02 3.55 12.39
N TYR A 167 -7.70 3.72 12.50
CA TYR A 167 -7.05 4.30 13.69
C TYR A 167 -7.61 5.69 14.01
N THR A 168 -7.63 6.59 13.04
CA THR A 168 -8.17 7.95 13.24
C THR A 168 -9.68 7.93 13.50
N ASN A 169 -10.43 7.00 12.88
CA ASN A 169 -11.85 6.84 13.18
C ASN A 169 -12.13 6.44 14.64
N ILE A 170 -11.31 5.55 15.20
CA ILE A 170 -11.49 5.03 16.56
C ILE A 170 -10.90 5.99 17.59
N CYS A 171 -9.74 6.58 17.32
CA CYS A 171 -8.95 7.34 18.30
C CYS A 171 -9.15 8.86 18.24
N ALA A 172 -9.53 9.43 17.09
CA ALA A 172 -9.52 10.90 16.86
C ALA A 172 -10.91 11.51 16.57
N GLY A 173 -11.99 10.73 16.58
CA GLY A 173 -13.36 11.23 16.37
C GLY A 173 -13.73 11.55 14.92
N GLU A 174 -14.97 12.01 14.69
CA GLU A 174 -15.63 12.12 13.37
C GLU A 174 -15.30 13.37 12.52
N GLU A 175 -14.30 14.17 12.87
CA GLU A 175 -14.16 15.53 12.31
C GLU A 175 -13.69 15.61 10.83
N ASN A 176 -13.27 14.51 10.18
CA ASN A 176 -12.68 14.55 8.84
C ASN A 176 -13.26 13.52 7.84
N LEU A 177 -14.57 13.60 7.57
CA LEU A 177 -15.26 12.74 6.59
C LEU A 177 -14.64 12.74 5.16
N PRO A 178 -14.20 13.89 4.58
CA PRO A 178 -13.61 13.90 3.24
C PRO A 178 -12.31 13.08 3.14
N ASP A 179 -11.47 13.17 4.17
CA ASP A 179 -10.23 12.39 4.25
C ASP A 179 -10.53 10.89 4.37
N ARG A 180 -11.57 10.51 5.13
CA ARG A 180 -12.00 9.11 5.25
C ARG A 180 -12.45 8.53 3.91
N PHE A 181 -13.28 9.25 3.17
CA PHE A 181 -13.72 8.82 1.85
C PHE A 181 -12.55 8.63 0.89
N SER A 182 -11.62 9.59 0.87
CA SER A 182 -10.46 9.53 -0.03
C SER A 182 -9.48 8.40 0.35
N MET A 183 -9.25 8.18 1.65
CA MET A 183 -8.49 7.03 2.15
C MET A 183 -9.16 5.69 1.83
N LYS A 184 -10.50 5.61 1.90
CA LYS A 184 -11.26 4.43 1.54
C LYS A 184 -11.09 4.09 0.05
N LEU A 185 -11.28 5.06 -0.85
CA LEU A 185 -11.09 4.86 -2.29
C LEU A 185 -9.67 4.40 -2.62
N PHE A 186 -8.66 5.00 -1.99
CA PHE A 186 -7.28 4.55 -2.14
C PHE A 186 -7.10 3.10 -1.68
N THR A 187 -7.67 2.75 -0.53
CA THR A 187 -7.61 1.41 0.04
C THR A 187 -8.24 0.37 -0.88
N GLU A 188 -9.45 0.63 -1.40
CA GLU A 188 -10.15 -0.26 -2.33
C GLU A 188 -9.31 -0.48 -3.59
N LYS A 189 -8.82 0.60 -4.21
CA LYS A 189 -7.98 0.54 -5.42
C LYS A 189 -6.71 -0.29 -5.24
N TYR A 190 -5.97 -0.10 -4.15
CA TYR A 190 -4.65 -0.70 -3.97
C TYR A 190 -4.66 -2.00 -3.16
N MET A 191 -5.78 -2.35 -2.52
CA MET A 191 -5.91 -3.65 -1.85
C MET A 191 -6.73 -4.68 -2.62
N GLU A 192 -7.68 -4.34 -3.48
CA GLU A 192 -8.61 -5.36 -3.99
C GLU A 192 -7.97 -6.45 -4.87
N ILE A 193 -7.06 -6.08 -5.77
CA ILE A 193 -6.58 -7.00 -6.82
C ILE A 193 -5.44 -7.92 -6.34
N ASN A 194 -4.58 -7.46 -5.44
CA ASN A 194 -3.31 -8.12 -5.13
C ASN A 194 -3.10 -8.45 -3.64
N THR A 195 -4.15 -8.37 -2.82
CA THR A 195 -4.01 -8.54 -1.36
C THR A 195 -4.29 -9.97 -0.94
N GLN A 196 -3.31 -10.60 -0.29
CA GLN A 196 -3.47 -11.91 0.31
C GLN A 196 -4.50 -11.89 1.46
N PRO A 197 -5.19 -13.02 1.73
CA PRO A 197 -6.08 -13.13 2.88
C PRO A 197 -5.41 -12.80 4.22
N SER A 198 -4.11 -13.07 4.36
CA SER A 198 -3.29 -12.72 5.53
C SER A 198 -3.24 -11.20 5.76
N HIS A 199 -3.08 -10.39 4.71
CA HIS A 199 -3.03 -8.93 4.81
C HIS A 199 -4.36 -8.36 5.33
N LYS A 200 -5.50 -8.77 4.73
CA LYS A 200 -6.83 -8.34 5.18
C LYS A 200 -7.08 -8.73 6.64
N ARG A 201 -6.67 -9.95 7.01
CA ARG A 201 -6.76 -10.47 8.38
C ARG A 201 -5.99 -9.61 9.38
N TYR A 202 -4.78 -9.18 9.05
CA TYR A 202 -3.96 -8.36 9.95
C TYR A 202 -4.49 -6.93 10.10
N VAL A 203 -5.07 -6.35 9.04
CA VAL A 203 -5.81 -5.08 9.17
C VAL A 203 -6.99 -5.25 10.13
N ASN A 204 -7.77 -6.32 9.99
CA ASN A 204 -8.90 -6.60 10.90
C ASN A 204 -8.44 -6.88 12.34
N TYR A 205 -7.34 -7.61 12.54
CA TYR A 205 -6.75 -7.81 13.86
C TYR A 205 -6.35 -6.49 14.51
N PHE A 206 -5.73 -5.59 13.75
CA PHE A 206 -5.37 -4.26 14.23
C PHE A 206 -6.62 -3.47 14.64
N ILE A 207 -7.67 -3.45 13.82
CA ILE A 207 -8.95 -2.81 14.13
C ILE A 207 -9.55 -3.40 15.42
N ASN A 208 -9.66 -4.72 15.52
CA ASN A 208 -10.24 -5.39 16.69
C ASN A 208 -9.44 -5.14 17.97
N LEU A 209 -8.12 -4.97 17.88
CA LEU A 209 -7.30 -4.58 19.02
C LEU A 209 -7.57 -3.14 19.44
N LEU A 210 -7.73 -2.22 18.48
CA LEU A 210 -8.05 -0.81 18.77
C LEU A 210 -9.44 -0.64 19.40
N THR A 211 -10.44 -1.40 18.93
CA THR A 211 -11.80 -1.37 19.48
C THR A 211 -11.96 -2.17 20.78
N GLY A 212 -10.94 -2.95 21.18
CA GLY A 212 -11.03 -3.85 22.32
C GLY A 212 -11.87 -5.11 22.09
N THR A 213 -12.37 -5.34 20.87
CA THR A 213 -13.10 -6.56 20.46
C THR A 213 -12.21 -7.80 20.55
N THR A 214 -10.90 -7.64 20.39
CA THR A 214 -9.90 -8.69 20.61
C THR A 214 -8.85 -8.19 21.58
N LYS A 215 -8.33 -9.08 22.43
CA LYS A 215 -7.24 -8.79 23.37
C LYS A 215 -6.04 -9.67 23.05
N VAL A 216 -4.84 -9.15 23.26
CA VAL A 216 -3.62 -9.95 23.18
C VAL A 216 -3.62 -10.94 24.33
N TYR A 217 -3.45 -12.22 24.01
CA TYR A 217 -3.32 -13.24 25.04
C TYR A 217 -1.94 -13.10 25.72
N PRO A 218 -1.88 -12.92 27.05
CA PRO A 218 -0.63 -12.55 27.72
C PRO A 218 0.31 -13.75 27.95
N SER A 219 -0.18 -14.97 27.78
CA SER A 219 0.58 -16.20 28.04
C SER A 219 0.98 -16.91 26.74
N PRO A 220 2.06 -17.72 26.76
CA PRO A 220 2.40 -18.56 25.62
C PRO A 220 1.25 -19.50 25.23
N ILE A 221 1.14 -19.80 23.94
CA ILE A 221 0.17 -20.76 23.39
C ILE A 221 0.95 -21.96 22.86
N PHE A 222 0.46 -23.16 23.15
CA PHE A 222 1.03 -24.41 22.66
C PHE A 222 0.25 -24.89 21.43
N LEU A 223 0.94 -25.06 20.31
CA LEU A 223 0.38 -25.69 19.13
C LEU A 223 0.60 -27.21 19.23
N LEU A 224 -0.44 -27.92 19.67
CA LEU A 224 -0.35 -29.37 19.93
C LEU A 224 -0.55 -30.21 18.68
N HIS A 225 -1.49 -29.82 17.81
CA HIS A 225 -1.85 -30.59 16.63
C HIS A 225 -2.29 -29.68 15.49
N ILE A 226 -2.00 -30.08 14.25
CA ILE A 226 -2.49 -29.46 13.02
C ILE A 226 -3.22 -30.53 12.22
N SER A 227 -4.54 -30.39 12.09
CA SER A 227 -5.35 -31.29 11.26
C SER A 227 -5.46 -30.74 9.83
N LEU A 228 -4.95 -31.48 8.85
CA LEU A 228 -5.14 -31.19 7.43
C LEU A 228 -6.30 -32.05 6.91
N SER A 229 -7.24 -31.45 6.19
CA SER A 229 -8.34 -32.17 5.53
C SER A 229 -8.29 -31.92 4.02
N LYS A 230 -8.87 -32.85 3.23
CA LYS A 230 -8.98 -32.75 1.76
C LYS A 230 -7.64 -32.73 1.02
N LEU A 231 -6.71 -33.60 1.40
CA LEU A 231 -5.49 -33.85 0.61
C LEU A 231 -5.82 -34.78 -0.56
N TYR A 232 -5.29 -34.46 -1.75
CA TYR A 232 -5.40 -35.34 -2.92
C TYR A 232 -4.39 -36.49 -2.82
N SER A 233 -4.71 -37.64 -3.42
CA SER A 233 -3.80 -38.80 -3.41
C SER A 233 -2.46 -38.47 -4.06
N GLY A 234 -1.37 -38.94 -3.45
CA GLY A 234 0.00 -38.75 -3.95
C GLY A 234 0.65 -37.40 -3.61
N GLN A 235 0.00 -36.52 -2.85
CA GLN A 235 0.64 -35.28 -2.37
C GLN A 235 1.45 -35.53 -1.10
N THR A 236 2.71 -35.09 -1.11
CA THR A 236 3.54 -35.02 0.11
C THR A 236 3.47 -33.61 0.69
N VAL A 237 3.10 -33.50 1.96
CA VAL A 237 2.99 -32.22 2.67
C VAL A 237 4.15 -32.05 3.65
N LYS A 238 4.72 -30.85 3.68
CA LYS A 238 5.68 -30.44 4.71
C LYS A 238 5.27 -29.11 5.31
N LEU A 239 5.13 -29.08 6.62
CA LEU A 239 4.80 -27.88 7.38
C LEU A 239 6.07 -27.29 8.00
N LYS A 240 6.14 -25.96 8.03
CA LYS A 240 7.18 -25.21 8.73
C LYS A 240 6.51 -24.10 9.54
N LEU A 241 6.91 -23.96 10.80
CA LEU A 241 6.45 -22.90 11.67
C LEU A 241 7.54 -21.86 11.83
N TYR A 242 7.14 -20.60 11.75
CA TYR A 242 8.02 -19.46 11.88
C TYR A 242 7.52 -18.55 12.99
N GLU A 243 8.44 -18.06 13.82
CA GLU A 243 8.20 -16.98 14.77
C GLU A 243 9.22 -15.88 14.51
N ARG A 244 8.76 -14.63 14.37
CA ARG A 244 9.61 -13.47 14.06
C ARG A 244 10.60 -13.74 12.92
N MET A 245 10.10 -14.33 11.84
CA MET A 245 10.86 -14.73 10.64
C MET A 245 11.91 -15.84 10.87
N LYS A 246 11.98 -16.45 12.04
CA LYS A 246 12.88 -17.56 12.35
C LYS A 246 12.11 -18.88 12.35
N PRO A 247 12.60 -19.92 11.64
CA PRO A 247 11.97 -21.23 11.70
C PRO A 247 12.13 -21.80 13.11
N ILE A 248 11.02 -22.20 13.74
CA ILE A 248 11.02 -22.79 15.09
C ILE A 248 10.71 -24.28 15.06
N TRP A 249 10.08 -24.77 13.99
CA TRP A 249 9.73 -26.17 13.83
C TRP A 249 9.52 -26.54 12.36
N SER A 250 9.73 -27.81 12.02
CA SER A 250 9.42 -28.36 10.70
C SER A 250 8.94 -29.80 10.84
N SER A 251 7.90 -30.16 10.10
CA SER A 251 7.44 -31.55 10.03
C SER A 251 8.42 -32.40 9.20
N GLY A 252 8.35 -33.72 9.42
CA GLY A 252 8.75 -34.69 8.40
C GLY A 252 7.91 -34.55 7.12
N LYS A 253 8.26 -35.34 6.10
CA LYS A 253 7.39 -35.49 4.92
C LYS A 253 6.17 -36.33 5.35
N MET A 254 4.96 -35.80 5.14
CA MET A 254 3.67 -36.45 5.43
C MET A 254 2.96 -36.83 4.14
#